data_AF-A0A965Q6U4-F1
#
_entry.id   AF-A0A965Q6U4-F1
#
_cell.length_a   1.000
_cell.length_b   1.000
_cell.length_c   1.000
_cell.angle_alpha   90.00
_cell.angle_beta   90.00
_cell.angle_gamma   90.00
#
_symmetry.space_group_name_H-M   'P 1'
#
loop_
_entity.id
_entity.type
_entity.pdbx_description
1 polymer ?
#
loop_
_entity_poly.entity_id
_entity_poly.type
_entity_poly.pdbx_seq_one_letter_code
_entity_poly.pdbx_strand_id
1 'polypeptide(L)'
;MVCDAQVASAQRVADSLANLITFVPAGETTFLAASRGKRLLLDIGRVDAEVRRDSARAAAYREAVAKHSPVKVGAQFRLHAPWGEEDVTAGAIDTWNGRVVLRLDGSATLDSAAKGKNPLVTVAVLRPAKTPPRTDSCSHVLPAARSPLALRVTALRDSLEQELRTGPQPMYPRLQKKLAVASSQVAGCFGTGRLALLVSLRAGNVEWVREKLVLVDTLGKATPLRISDFRFRAHELIHAVDANGDGIDDLATKATTEHAGATTILALDLKARKASRLTAGFAWEDQ
;
A
#
# COMPACT_ATOMS: atom_id res chain seq x y z
N MET A 1 40.31 -0.25 29.60
CA MET A 1 40.69 -1.30 28.62
C MET A 1 39.56 -2.32 28.42
N VAL A 2 38.30 -1.85 28.39
CA VAL A 2 37.08 -2.68 28.18
C VAL A 2 36.41 -2.33 26.83
N CYS A 3 36.89 -1.31 26.12
CA CYS A 3 36.25 -0.78 24.91
C CYS A 3 36.52 -1.59 23.63
N ASP A 4 37.74 -2.07 23.38
CA ASP A 4 38.08 -2.55 22.02
C ASP A 4 37.51 -3.93 21.69
N ALA A 5 37.48 -4.84 22.67
CA ALA A 5 36.94 -6.19 22.48
C ALA A 5 35.41 -6.20 22.34
N GLN A 6 34.72 -5.33 23.08
CA GLN A 6 33.26 -5.18 23.00
C GLN A 6 32.83 -4.52 21.69
N VAL A 7 33.56 -3.50 21.23
CA VAL A 7 33.32 -2.85 19.92
C VAL A 7 33.58 -3.83 18.77
N ALA A 8 34.68 -4.59 18.81
CA ALA A 8 34.97 -5.62 17.80
C ALA A 8 33.96 -6.79 17.79
N SER A 9 33.28 -7.04 18.91
CA SER A 9 32.21 -8.03 19.01
C SER A 9 30.90 -7.50 18.41
N ALA A 10 30.52 -6.25 18.71
CA ALA A 10 29.34 -5.61 18.15
C ALA A 10 29.43 -5.47 16.62
N GLN A 11 30.59 -5.06 16.10
CA GLN A 11 30.84 -4.94 14.66
C GLN A 11 30.65 -6.27 13.91
N ARG A 12 31.18 -7.37 14.47
CA ARG A 12 31.03 -8.71 13.89
C ARG A 12 29.58 -9.18 13.84
N VAL A 13 28.79 -8.84 14.87
CA VAL A 13 27.34 -9.13 14.87
C VAL A 13 26.64 -8.32 13.77
N ALA A 14 26.99 -7.03 13.60
CA ALA A 14 26.42 -6.20 12.55
C ALA A 14 26.73 -6.73 11.13
N ASP A 15 27.98 -7.12 10.87
CA ASP A 15 28.38 -7.68 9.58
C ASP A 15 27.70 -9.04 9.30
N SER A 16 27.49 -9.86 10.35
CA SER A 16 26.73 -11.11 10.20
C SER A 16 25.24 -10.87 9.88
N LEU A 17 24.64 -9.83 10.45
CA LEU A 17 23.26 -9.43 10.18
C LEU A 17 23.10 -8.81 8.80
N ALA A 18 24.12 -8.12 8.28
CA ALA A 18 24.09 -7.53 6.94
C ALA A 18 23.81 -8.58 5.85
N ASN A 19 24.30 -9.81 6.03
CA ASN A 19 24.04 -10.93 5.12
C ASN A 19 22.58 -11.43 5.15
N LEU A 20 21.81 -11.03 6.16
CA LEU A 20 20.38 -11.38 6.32
C LEU A 20 19.47 -10.21 5.94
N ILE A 21 20.02 -9.10 5.45
CA ILE A 21 19.27 -7.92 5.04
C ILE A 21 19.31 -7.81 3.52
N THR A 22 18.14 -7.66 2.91
CA THR A 22 17.98 -7.36 1.49
C THR A 22 17.31 -6.00 1.35
N PHE A 23 18.02 -5.03 0.80
CA PHE A 23 17.46 -3.71 0.49
C PHE A 23 16.75 -3.70 -0.86
N VAL A 24 15.92 -2.69 -1.08
CA VAL A 24 15.48 -2.35 -2.44
C VAL A 24 16.67 -2.04 -3.36
N PRO A 25 16.51 -2.13 -4.70
CA PRO A 25 17.56 -1.78 -5.64
C PRO A 25 18.11 -0.35 -5.39
N ALA A 26 19.41 -0.16 -5.56
CA ALA A 26 20.07 1.12 -5.26
C ALA A 26 19.58 2.32 -6.11
N GLY A 27 19.00 2.06 -7.28
CA GLY A 27 18.40 3.08 -8.14
C GLY A 27 16.91 3.34 -7.89
N GLU A 28 16.30 2.64 -6.93
CA GLU A 28 14.89 2.83 -6.59
C GLU A 28 14.69 4.22 -5.98
N THR A 29 13.78 4.99 -6.58
CA THR A 29 13.41 6.32 -6.10
C THR A 29 11.99 6.36 -5.56
N THR A 30 11.19 5.31 -5.77
CA THR A 30 9.78 5.31 -5.44
C THR A 30 9.49 4.19 -4.45
N PHE A 31 8.97 4.56 -3.29
CA PHE A 31 8.85 3.67 -2.15
C PHE A 31 7.41 3.65 -1.67
N LEU A 32 6.96 2.48 -1.20
CA LEU A 32 5.69 2.41 -0.50
C LEU A 32 5.90 2.89 0.94
N ALA A 33 5.01 3.77 1.40
CA ALA A 33 4.87 4.11 2.81
C ALA A 33 3.48 3.70 3.31
N ALA A 34 3.42 3.15 4.51
CA ALA A 34 2.15 2.74 5.11
C ALA A 34 2.13 2.97 6.63
N SER A 35 0.96 3.35 7.16
CA SER A 35 0.81 3.53 8.59
C SER A 35 0.76 2.17 9.28
N ARG A 36 1.63 1.99 10.26
CA ARG A 36 1.80 0.77 11.04
C ARG A 36 2.14 1.16 12.48
N GLY A 37 1.51 0.54 13.47
CA GLY A 37 1.72 0.89 14.87
C GLY A 37 1.56 2.39 15.18
N LYS A 38 0.59 3.06 14.53
CA LYS A 38 0.31 4.51 14.65
C LYS A 38 1.41 5.45 14.13
N ARG A 39 2.30 4.97 13.26
CA ARG A 39 3.40 5.73 12.66
C ARG A 39 3.40 5.49 11.16
N LEU A 40 3.84 6.47 10.37
CA LEU A 40 4.11 6.22 8.95
C LEU A 40 5.49 5.59 8.79
N LEU A 41 5.53 4.41 8.17
CA LEU A 41 6.75 3.66 7.90
C LEU A 41 6.97 3.59 6.39
N LEU A 42 8.21 3.80 5.97
CA LEU A 42 8.70 3.63 4.60
C LEU A 42 9.33 2.25 4.45
N ASP A 43 8.91 1.47 3.47
CA ASP A 43 9.50 0.15 3.20
C ASP A 43 10.75 0.28 2.34
N ILE A 44 11.92 -0.12 2.87
CA ILE A 44 13.20 -0.05 2.17
C ILE A 44 13.89 -1.42 2.03
N GLY A 45 13.23 -2.50 2.44
CA GLY A 45 13.81 -3.84 2.33
C GLY A 45 13.20 -4.89 3.25
N ARG A 46 13.90 -6.01 3.36
CA ARG A 46 13.55 -7.18 4.18
C ARG A 46 14.74 -7.58 5.04
N VAL A 47 14.45 -8.11 6.22
CA VAL A 47 15.43 -8.74 7.11
C VAL A 47 14.94 -10.13 7.50
N ASP A 48 15.75 -11.14 7.22
CA ASP A 48 15.49 -12.55 7.53
C ASP A 48 16.10 -12.95 8.88
N ALA A 49 15.85 -12.10 9.88
CA ALA A 49 16.33 -12.29 11.25
C ALA A 49 15.35 -11.69 12.25
N GLU A 50 15.19 -12.35 13.40
CA GLU A 50 14.45 -11.77 14.52
C GLU A 50 15.25 -10.62 15.15
N VAL A 51 14.74 -9.40 15.01
CA VAL A 51 15.32 -8.19 15.61
C VAL A 51 14.44 -7.78 16.79
N ARG A 52 14.86 -8.09 18.01
CA ARG A 52 14.15 -7.67 19.23
C ARG A 52 14.51 -6.22 19.58
N ARG A 53 13.51 -5.40 19.93
CA ARG A 53 13.65 -3.95 20.16
C ARG A 53 14.70 -3.53 21.22
N ASP A 54 14.92 -4.34 22.27
CA ASP A 54 15.73 -3.94 23.44
C ASP A 54 17.05 -4.73 23.60
N SER A 55 17.58 -5.31 22.52
CA SER A 55 18.78 -6.16 22.58
C SER A 55 19.99 -5.56 21.87
N ALA A 56 21.20 -6.02 22.20
CA ALA A 56 22.43 -5.71 21.45
C ALA A 56 22.30 -6.00 19.94
N ARG A 57 21.47 -6.99 19.58
CA ARG A 57 21.12 -7.32 18.19
C ARG A 57 20.36 -6.19 17.49
N ALA A 58 19.53 -5.43 18.21
CA ALA A 58 18.82 -4.26 17.68
C ALA A 58 19.79 -3.12 17.32
N ALA A 59 20.81 -2.90 18.16
CA ALA A 59 21.84 -1.91 17.90
C ALA A 59 22.69 -2.30 16.70
N ALA A 60 23.16 -3.55 16.65
CA ALA A 60 23.92 -4.09 15.52
C ALA A 60 23.10 -4.07 14.21
N TYR A 61 21.80 -4.36 14.29
CA TYR A 61 20.89 -4.23 13.15
C TYR A 61 20.82 -2.79 12.64
N ARG A 62 20.58 -1.81 13.54
CA ARG A 62 20.51 -0.39 13.15
C ARG A 62 21.82 0.09 12.54
N GLU A 63 22.96 -0.37 13.07
CA GLU A 63 24.28 -0.07 12.51
C GLU A 63 24.45 -0.67 11.11
N ALA A 64 24.11 -1.95 10.91
CA ALA A 64 24.17 -2.61 9.61
C ALA A 64 23.29 -1.89 8.57
N VAL A 65 22.07 -1.52 8.95
CA VAL A 65 21.17 -0.75 8.08
C VAL A 65 21.73 0.64 7.78
N ALA A 66 22.22 1.37 8.78
CA ALA A 66 22.81 2.69 8.58
C ALA A 66 24.00 2.66 7.60
N LYS A 67 24.84 1.62 7.71
CA LYS A 67 26.01 1.41 6.85
C LYS A 67 25.59 1.05 5.42
N HIS A 68 24.70 0.07 5.25
CA HIS A 68 24.46 -0.57 3.95
C HIS A 68 23.20 -0.11 3.20
N SER A 69 22.23 0.52 3.86
CA SER A 69 20.99 0.95 3.21
C SER A 69 21.25 1.98 2.11
N PRO A 70 20.60 1.89 0.94
CA PRO A 70 20.65 2.91 -0.10
C PRO A 70 19.94 4.21 0.33
N VAL A 71 18.99 4.13 1.26
CA VAL A 71 18.30 5.27 1.85
C VAL A 71 18.80 5.51 3.27
N LYS A 72 19.25 6.73 3.57
CA LYS A 72 19.78 7.10 4.88
C LYS A 72 18.73 7.82 5.74
N VAL A 73 18.90 7.73 7.06
CA VAL A 73 18.24 8.67 7.99
C VAL A 73 18.65 10.10 7.61
N GLY A 74 17.70 11.03 7.66
CA GLY A 74 17.83 12.39 7.15
C GLY A 74 17.52 12.54 5.66
N ALA A 75 17.30 11.45 4.91
CA ALA A 75 16.84 11.54 3.54
C ALA A 75 15.45 12.18 3.46
N GLN A 76 15.25 13.03 2.46
CA GLN A 76 14.01 13.76 2.21
C GLN A 76 13.19 13.07 1.13
N PHE A 77 11.88 13.03 1.35
CA PHE A 77 10.91 12.42 0.46
C PHE A 77 9.75 13.36 0.20
N ARG A 78 9.24 13.32 -1.03
CA ARG A 78 7.91 13.83 -1.35
C ARG A 78 6.90 12.70 -1.15
N LEU A 79 6.02 12.87 -0.19
CA LEU A 79 4.92 11.96 0.07
C LEU A 79 3.72 12.37 -0.79
N HIS A 80 3.08 11.41 -1.45
CA HIS A 80 1.84 11.58 -2.20
C HIS A 80 0.69 11.01 -1.38
N ALA A 81 -0.03 11.86 -0.66
CA ALA A 81 -1.06 11.48 0.31
C ALA A 81 -2.47 11.92 -0.15
N PRO A 82 -3.54 11.44 0.50
CA PRO A 82 -4.92 11.84 0.14
C PRO A 82 -5.22 13.35 0.31
N TRP A 83 -4.37 14.11 0.99
CA TRP A 83 -4.50 15.58 1.09
C TRP A 83 -3.60 16.32 0.09
N GLY A 84 -2.94 15.58 -0.80
CA GLY A 84 -1.94 16.08 -1.74
C GLY A 84 -0.53 15.68 -1.32
N GLU A 85 0.42 16.54 -1.63
CA GLU A 85 1.82 16.29 -1.41
C GLU A 85 2.32 16.90 -0.10
N GLU A 86 3.31 16.24 0.50
CA GLU A 86 4.02 16.76 1.66
C GLU A 86 5.49 16.35 1.64
N ASP A 87 6.39 17.24 2.07
CA ASP A 87 7.79 16.88 2.31
C ASP A 87 7.97 16.26 3.70
N VAL A 88 8.59 15.08 3.72
CA VAL A 88 8.85 14.32 4.93
C VAL A 88 10.32 13.91 5.00
N THR A 89 10.80 13.63 6.21
CA THR A 89 12.19 13.21 6.44
C THR A 89 12.21 11.80 7.04
N ALA A 90 13.16 10.97 6.60
CA ALA A 90 13.44 9.70 7.25
C ALA A 90 14.07 9.93 8.62
N GLY A 91 13.33 9.70 9.70
CA GLY A 91 13.74 10.03 11.07
C GLY A 91 14.53 8.93 11.78
N ALA A 92 14.12 7.67 11.62
CA ALA A 92 14.72 6.56 12.37
C ALA A 92 14.61 5.23 11.63
N ILE A 93 15.57 4.33 11.87
CA ILE A 93 15.53 2.94 11.42
C ILE A 93 14.71 2.10 12.40
N ASP A 94 13.76 1.33 11.88
CA ASP A 94 12.94 0.37 12.64
C ASP A 94 12.77 -0.93 11.84
N THR A 95 12.14 -1.92 12.46
CA THR A 95 11.70 -3.16 11.82
C THR A 95 10.20 -3.32 11.96
N TRP A 96 9.55 -3.82 10.91
CA TRP A 96 8.13 -4.15 10.96
C TRP A 96 7.86 -5.49 10.27
N ASN A 97 7.48 -6.53 11.01
CA ASN A 97 7.15 -7.86 10.47
C ASN A 97 8.20 -8.37 9.45
N GLY A 98 9.48 -8.34 9.81
CA GLY A 98 10.59 -8.75 8.93
C GLY A 98 10.91 -7.77 7.80
N ARG A 99 10.32 -6.58 7.78
CA ARG A 99 10.69 -5.48 6.88
C ARG A 99 11.72 -4.56 7.53
N VAL A 100 12.65 -4.08 6.71
CA VAL A 100 13.52 -2.95 7.07
C VAL A 100 12.78 -1.68 6.70
N VAL A 101 12.56 -0.81 7.68
CA VAL A 101 11.73 0.36 7.48
C VAL A 101 12.38 1.62 8.04
N LEU A 102 12.01 2.75 7.45
CA LEU A 102 12.33 4.07 8.02
C LEU A 102 11.04 4.69 8.56
N ARG A 103 11.05 5.15 9.80
CA ARG A 103 9.98 6.01 10.32
C ARG A 103 10.08 7.35 9.61
N LEU A 104 8.97 7.80 9.03
CA LEU A 104 8.88 9.12 8.44
C LEU A 104 8.40 10.12 9.49
N ASP A 105 9.11 11.24 9.58
CA ASP A 105 8.74 12.38 10.39
C ASP A 105 8.20 13.47 9.42
N GLY A 106 6.99 13.98 9.71
CA GLY A 106 6.28 14.96 8.88
C GLY A 106 5.35 15.84 9.71
N SER A 107 4.27 16.31 9.10
CA SER A 107 3.30 17.25 9.67
C SER A 107 2.38 16.62 10.72
N ALA A 108 1.68 17.46 11.48
CA ALA A 108 0.63 17.02 12.38
C ALA A 108 -0.54 16.32 11.63
N THR A 109 -0.78 16.70 10.37
CA THR A 109 -1.79 16.06 9.50
C THR A 109 -1.38 14.62 9.22
N LEU A 110 -0.12 14.40 8.84
CA LEU A 110 0.45 13.07 8.63
C LEU A 110 0.35 12.22 9.90
N ASP A 111 0.76 12.76 11.05
CA ASP A 111 0.70 12.07 12.33
C ASP A 111 -0.73 11.68 12.73
N SER A 112 -1.70 12.55 12.45
CA SER A 112 -3.12 12.29 12.68
C SER A 112 -3.63 11.18 11.75
N ALA A 113 -3.31 11.26 10.47
CA ALA A 113 -3.68 10.25 9.47
C ALA A 113 -3.08 8.87 9.79
N ALA A 114 -1.82 8.82 10.21
CA ALA A 114 -1.14 7.58 10.59
C ALA A 114 -1.73 6.91 11.85
N LYS A 115 -2.48 7.66 12.68
CA LYS A 115 -3.22 7.15 13.84
C LYS A 115 -4.65 6.72 13.51
N GLY A 116 -5.09 6.94 12.27
CA GLY A 116 -6.43 6.58 11.79
C GLY A 116 -6.72 5.09 11.86
N LYS A 117 -8.01 4.73 11.81
CA LYS A 117 -8.45 3.32 11.83
C LYS A 117 -8.07 2.58 10.55
N ASN A 118 -8.22 3.24 9.41
CA ASN A 118 -7.81 2.69 8.12
C ASN A 118 -6.33 2.99 7.92
N PRO A 119 -5.53 2.01 7.46
CA PRO A 119 -4.13 2.27 7.22
C PRO A 119 -3.97 3.30 6.10
N LEU A 120 -3.21 4.35 6.36
CA LEU A 120 -2.67 5.21 5.32
C LEU A 120 -1.67 4.39 4.50
N VAL A 121 -1.77 4.43 3.17
CA VAL A 121 -0.96 3.66 2.23
C VAL A 121 -0.72 4.59 1.05
N THR A 122 0.54 4.93 0.84
CA THR A 122 0.92 6.08 0.02
C THR A 122 2.27 5.80 -0.64
N VAL A 123 2.63 6.62 -1.62
CA VAL A 123 3.94 6.61 -2.25
C VAL A 123 4.79 7.74 -1.70
N ALA A 124 6.02 7.40 -1.34
CA ALA A 124 7.06 8.36 -1.04
C ALA A 124 8.13 8.28 -2.12
N VAL A 125 8.41 9.41 -2.74
CA VAL A 125 9.43 9.52 -3.78
C VAL A 125 10.66 10.20 -3.19
N LEU A 126 11.82 9.59 -3.36
CA LEU A 126 13.11 10.09 -2.89
C LEU A 126 13.49 11.33 -3.71
N ARG A 127 13.44 12.50 -3.06
CA ARG A 127 13.77 13.81 -3.65
C ARG A 127 13.26 14.07 -5.09
N PRO A 128 11.94 14.07 -5.38
CA PRO A 128 11.47 14.65 -6.63
C PRO A 128 11.24 16.17 -6.49
N ALA A 129 11.62 16.87 -7.57
CA ALA A 129 11.36 18.26 -7.97
C ALA A 129 11.53 19.42 -6.95
N LYS A 130 12.18 20.51 -7.39
CA LYS A 130 12.26 21.81 -6.68
C LYS A 130 10.90 22.54 -6.53
N THR A 131 9.80 21.85 -6.82
CA THR A 131 8.46 22.43 -6.80
C THR A 131 7.85 22.32 -5.40
N PRO A 132 7.10 23.33 -4.96
CA PRO A 132 6.42 23.27 -3.68
C PRO A 132 5.41 22.11 -3.67
N PRO A 133 5.16 21.47 -2.51
CA PRO A 133 4.11 20.48 -2.37
C PRO A 133 2.75 21.05 -2.77
N ARG A 134 1.96 20.25 -3.48
CA ARG A 134 0.62 20.62 -3.94
C ARG A 134 -0.44 20.12 -2.98
N THR A 135 -1.37 20.97 -2.58
CA THR A 135 -2.58 20.51 -1.90
C THR A 135 -3.49 19.82 -2.91
N ASP A 136 -4.06 18.69 -2.53
CA ASP A 136 -5.10 18.05 -3.34
C ASP A 136 -6.40 18.86 -3.26
N SER A 137 -7.03 19.03 -4.42
CA SER A 137 -8.33 19.68 -4.55
C SER A 137 -9.47 18.68 -4.77
N CYS A 138 -9.14 17.38 -4.88
CA CYS A 138 -10.13 16.34 -5.02
C CYS A 138 -10.94 16.14 -3.74
N SER A 139 -12.23 15.83 -3.90
CA SER A 139 -13.05 15.33 -2.80
C SER A 139 -12.97 13.82 -2.73
N HIS A 140 -12.40 13.31 -1.64
CA HIS A 140 -12.38 11.88 -1.31
C HIS A 140 -13.55 11.44 -0.41
N VAL A 141 -14.60 12.26 -0.32
CA VAL A 141 -15.78 11.96 0.49
C VAL A 141 -16.77 11.12 -0.31
N LEU A 142 -17.12 9.95 0.20
CA LEU A 142 -18.17 9.11 -0.37
C LEU A 142 -19.52 9.86 -0.38
N PRO A 143 -20.36 9.69 -1.42
CA PRO A 143 -21.69 10.27 -1.43
C PRO A 143 -22.51 9.83 -0.23
N ALA A 144 -23.39 10.72 0.24
CA ALA A 144 -24.32 10.39 1.31
C ALA A 144 -25.15 9.14 0.95
N ALA A 145 -25.38 8.26 1.92
CA ALA A 145 -25.96 6.93 1.68
C ALA A 145 -27.32 6.92 0.94
N ARG A 146 -28.11 7.99 1.06
CA ARG A 146 -29.42 8.14 0.40
C ARG A 146 -29.39 9.00 -0.87
N SER A 147 -28.19 9.41 -1.32
CA SER A 147 -28.05 10.15 -2.57
C SER A 147 -28.37 9.25 -3.78
N PRO A 148 -28.86 9.82 -4.89
CA PRO A 148 -29.09 9.06 -6.12
C PRO A 148 -27.86 8.28 -6.59
N LEU A 149 -26.66 8.86 -6.44
CA LEU A 149 -25.41 8.19 -6.79
C LEU A 149 -25.12 7.00 -5.87
N ALA A 150 -25.31 7.11 -4.56
CA ALA A 150 -25.10 5.99 -3.63
C ALA A 150 -26.06 4.82 -3.90
N LEU A 151 -27.32 5.11 -4.21
CA LEU A 151 -28.30 4.08 -4.60
C LEU A 151 -27.89 3.41 -5.92
N ARG A 152 -27.43 4.20 -6.90
CA ARG A 152 -26.95 3.67 -8.18
C ARG A 152 -25.72 2.78 -8.02
N VAL A 153 -24.78 3.15 -7.15
CA VAL A 153 -23.58 2.36 -6.83
C VAL A 153 -23.95 1.05 -6.15
N THR A 154 -24.94 1.07 -5.27
CA THR A 154 -25.47 -0.16 -4.63
C THR A 154 -26.05 -1.10 -5.69
N ALA A 155 -26.92 -0.60 -6.57
CA ALA A 155 -27.48 -1.41 -7.67
C ALA A 155 -26.39 -1.94 -8.62
N LEU A 156 -25.35 -1.15 -8.88
CA LEU A 156 -24.21 -1.57 -9.70
C LEU A 156 -23.41 -2.68 -9.01
N ARG A 157 -23.15 -2.56 -7.70
CA ARG A 157 -22.49 -3.60 -6.91
C ARG A 157 -23.25 -4.92 -7.01
N ASP A 158 -24.57 -4.88 -6.80
CA ASP A 158 -25.41 -6.09 -6.83
C ASP A 158 -25.44 -6.71 -8.24
N SER A 159 -25.47 -5.87 -9.29
CA SER A 159 -25.36 -6.34 -10.68
C SER A 159 -24.01 -6.99 -10.99
N LEU A 160 -22.90 -6.43 -10.51
CA LEU A 160 -21.56 -6.98 -10.70
C LEU A 160 -21.38 -8.28 -9.91
N GLU A 161 -21.93 -8.35 -8.69
CA GLU A 161 -21.98 -9.59 -7.92
C GLU A 161 -22.72 -10.68 -8.71
N GLN A 162 -23.89 -10.36 -9.26
CA GLN A 162 -24.66 -11.33 -10.03
C GLN A 162 -23.89 -11.80 -11.27
N GLU A 163 -23.23 -10.90 -12.01
CA GLU A 163 -22.37 -11.25 -13.16
C GLU A 163 -21.19 -12.16 -12.74
N LEU A 164 -20.59 -11.90 -11.59
CA LEU A 164 -19.55 -12.75 -11.04
C LEU A 164 -20.08 -14.14 -10.70
N ARG A 165 -21.29 -14.23 -10.11
CA ARG A 165 -21.91 -15.52 -9.75
C ARG A 165 -22.40 -16.33 -10.96
N THR A 166 -22.81 -15.69 -12.05
CA THR A 166 -23.32 -16.40 -13.24
C THR A 166 -22.22 -16.82 -14.21
N GLY A 167 -21.04 -16.22 -14.14
CA GLY A 167 -19.90 -16.63 -14.97
C GLY A 167 -19.24 -17.94 -14.53
N PRO A 168 -18.03 -18.25 -15.06
CA PRO A 168 -17.30 -19.47 -14.73
C PRO A 168 -17.16 -19.69 -13.22
N GLN A 169 -17.36 -20.93 -12.80
CA GLN A 169 -17.26 -21.40 -11.41
C GLN A 169 -15.95 -22.17 -11.19
N PRO A 170 -15.45 -22.27 -9.94
CA PRO A 170 -14.28 -23.08 -9.65
C PRO A 170 -14.55 -24.56 -9.96
N MET A 171 -13.58 -25.24 -10.57
CA MET A 171 -13.70 -26.65 -10.98
C MET A 171 -13.91 -27.61 -9.79
N TYR A 172 -13.32 -27.29 -8.64
CA TYR A 172 -13.33 -28.17 -7.48
C TYR A 172 -14.56 -27.93 -6.58
N PRO A 173 -15.35 -28.97 -6.25
CA PRO A 173 -16.54 -28.84 -5.40
C PRO A 173 -16.27 -28.22 -4.02
N ARG A 174 -15.07 -28.46 -3.44
CA ARG A 174 -14.67 -27.85 -2.16
C ARG A 174 -14.60 -26.32 -2.21
N LEU A 175 -14.30 -25.75 -3.38
CA LEU A 175 -14.22 -24.31 -3.60
C LEU A 175 -15.60 -23.73 -3.88
N GLN A 176 -16.44 -24.43 -4.64
CA GLN A 176 -17.82 -24.00 -4.92
C GLN A 176 -18.62 -23.77 -3.63
N LYS A 177 -18.45 -24.66 -2.64
CA LYS A 177 -19.10 -24.55 -1.32
C LYS A 177 -18.59 -23.39 -0.44
N LYS A 178 -17.47 -22.77 -0.82
CA LYS A 178 -16.80 -21.70 -0.05
C LYS A 178 -16.75 -20.37 -0.81
N LEU A 179 -17.65 -20.17 -1.78
CA LEU A 179 -17.74 -18.92 -2.51
C LEU A 179 -18.25 -17.80 -1.59
N ALA A 180 -17.46 -16.74 -1.48
CA ALA A 180 -17.79 -15.54 -0.72
C ALA A 180 -17.62 -14.31 -1.61
N VAL A 181 -18.48 -13.32 -1.41
CA VAL A 181 -18.39 -12.03 -2.10
C VAL A 181 -17.78 -11.01 -1.16
N ALA A 182 -16.89 -10.19 -1.70
CA ALA A 182 -16.34 -9.02 -1.02
C ALA A 182 -16.42 -7.82 -1.97
N SER A 183 -16.80 -6.67 -1.42
CA SER A 183 -16.87 -5.41 -2.16
C SER A 183 -16.30 -4.25 -1.36
N SER A 184 -15.66 -3.32 -2.03
CA SER A 184 -15.09 -2.11 -1.44
C SER A 184 -15.25 -0.94 -2.40
N GLN A 185 -15.38 0.27 -1.87
CA GLN A 185 -15.50 1.48 -2.68
C GLN A 185 -14.73 2.65 -2.06
N VAL A 186 -14.21 3.53 -2.91
CA VAL A 186 -13.51 4.75 -2.51
C VAL A 186 -13.93 5.91 -3.42
N ALA A 187 -13.98 7.12 -2.87
CA ALA A 187 -14.15 8.34 -3.65
C ALA A 187 -12.79 8.91 -4.05
N GLY A 188 -12.72 9.49 -5.25
CA GLY A 188 -11.49 9.94 -5.88
C GLY A 188 -11.73 10.66 -7.20
N CYS A 189 -10.69 11.25 -7.75
CA CYS A 189 -10.70 11.97 -9.01
C CYS A 189 -10.08 11.11 -10.11
N PHE A 190 -10.90 10.24 -10.68
CA PHE A 190 -10.48 9.26 -11.69
C PHE A 190 -10.77 9.76 -13.11
N GLY A 191 -10.33 10.98 -13.42
CA GLY A 191 -10.74 11.71 -14.62
C GLY A 191 -12.21 12.13 -14.55
N THR A 192 -13.10 11.51 -15.34
CA THR A 192 -14.55 11.73 -15.22
C THR A 192 -15.19 10.93 -14.09
N GLY A 193 -14.52 9.86 -13.61
CA GLY A 193 -14.98 9.06 -12.48
C GLY A 193 -14.86 9.80 -11.15
N ARG A 194 -15.79 9.54 -10.23
CA ARG A 194 -15.79 10.07 -8.86
C ARG A 194 -15.75 8.99 -7.77
N LEU A 195 -15.98 7.75 -8.18
CA LEU A 195 -15.95 6.58 -7.31
C LEU A 195 -15.26 5.44 -8.03
N ALA A 196 -14.47 4.67 -7.29
CA ALA A 196 -14.02 3.35 -7.69
C ALA A 196 -14.80 2.33 -6.87
N LEU A 197 -15.36 1.32 -7.54
CA LEU A 197 -16.05 0.19 -6.93
C LEU A 197 -15.35 -1.08 -7.38
N LEU A 198 -14.94 -1.89 -6.40
CA LEU A 198 -14.40 -3.22 -6.63
C LEU A 198 -15.35 -4.25 -6.03
N VAL A 199 -15.74 -5.24 -6.83
CA VAL A 199 -16.50 -6.41 -6.40
C VAL A 199 -15.72 -7.66 -6.77
N SER A 200 -15.64 -8.60 -5.84
CA SER A 200 -14.88 -9.84 -6.02
C SER A 200 -15.64 -11.03 -5.47
N LEU A 201 -15.54 -12.15 -6.18
CA LEU A 201 -16.02 -13.46 -5.78
C LEU A 201 -14.80 -14.34 -5.55
N ARG A 202 -14.67 -14.87 -4.33
CA ARG A 202 -13.46 -15.54 -3.83
C ARG A 202 -13.82 -16.91 -3.27
N ALA A 203 -12.92 -17.88 -3.36
CA ALA A 203 -13.04 -19.16 -2.68
C ALA A 203 -11.68 -19.69 -2.22
N GLY A 204 -11.70 -20.52 -1.18
CA GLY A 204 -10.52 -21.26 -0.69
C GLY A 204 -9.34 -20.35 -0.38
N ASN A 205 -9.53 -19.31 0.45
CA ASN A 205 -8.47 -18.35 0.76
C ASN A 205 -7.79 -17.78 -0.51
N VAL A 206 -8.59 -17.27 -1.45
CA VAL A 206 -8.15 -16.73 -2.75
C VAL A 206 -7.36 -17.69 -3.66
N GLU A 207 -7.46 -19.00 -3.45
CA GLU A 207 -7.10 -20.02 -4.45
C GLU A 207 -7.80 -19.76 -5.80
N TRP A 208 -9.06 -19.32 -5.72
CA TRP A 208 -9.87 -18.93 -6.87
C TRP A 208 -10.49 -17.56 -6.64
N VAL A 209 -10.33 -16.66 -7.62
CA VAL A 209 -10.81 -15.28 -7.56
C VAL A 209 -11.31 -14.84 -8.93
N ARG A 210 -12.44 -14.12 -8.93
CA ARG A 210 -12.84 -13.24 -10.02
C ARG A 210 -13.16 -11.88 -9.43
N GLU A 211 -12.64 -10.82 -10.03
CA GLU A 211 -12.87 -9.45 -9.58
C GLU A 211 -13.22 -8.52 -10.73
N LYS A 212 -13.98 -7.49 -10.41
CA LYS A 212 -14.44 -6.43 -11.31
C LYS A 212 -14.17 -5.10 -10.63
N LEU A 213 -13.37 -4.27 -11.29
CA LEU A 213 -13.15 -2.89 -10.92
C LEU A 213 -13.88 -1.99 -11.91
N VAL A 214 -14.65 -1.03 -11.41
CA VAL A 214 -15.35 -0.04 -12.22
C VAL A 214 -15.14 1.35 -11.63
N LEU A 215 -14.96 2.33 -12.51
CA LEU A 215 -15.08 3.74 -12.18
C LEU A 215 -16.51 4.21 -12.43
N VAL A 216 -17.09 4.96 -11.50
CA VAL A 216 -18.44 5.49 -11.60
C VAL A 216 -18.37 7.02 -11.62
N ASP A 217 -18.95 7.64 -12.65
CA ASP A 217 -19.03 9.11 -12.74
C ASP A 217 -20.22 9.67 -11.94
N THR A 218 -20.37 10.99 -11.93
CA THR A 218 -21.45 11.69 -11.21
C THR A 218 -22.85 11.36 -11.73
N LEU A 219 -22.96 10.88 -12.98
CA LEU A 219 -24.21 10.47 -13.62
C LEU A 219 -24.51 8.98 -13.39
N GLY A 220 -23.61 8.25 -12.71
CA GLY A 220 -23.76 6.83 -12.45
C GLY A 220 -23.38 5.92 -13.62
N LYS A 221 -22.66 6.44 -14.62
CA LYS A 221 -22.09 5.64 -15.70
C LYS A 221 -20.86 4.89 -15.18
N ALA A 222 -20.87 3.58 -15.40
CA ALA A 222 -19.78 2.70 -15.01
C ALA A 222 -18.80 2.48 -16.17
N THR A 223 -17.51 2.64 -15.91
CA THR A 223 -16.42 2.33 -16.84
C THR A 223 -15.57 1.20 -16.25
N PRO A 224 -15.56 0.00 -16.84
CA PRO A 224 -14.77 -1.11 -16.31
C PRO A 224 -13.28 -0.90 -16.54
N LEU A 225 -12.48 -1.30 -15.56
CA LEU A 225 -11.03 -1.34 -15.63
C LEU A 225 -10.54 -2.79 -15.45
N ARG A 226 -9.52 -3.16 -16.23
CA ARG A 226 -8.79 -4.41 -16.02
C ARG A 226 -7.75 -4.22 -14.94
N ILE A 227 -7.78 -5.05 -13.89
CA ILE A 227 -6.69 -5.13 -12.93
C ILE A 227 -5.54 -5.95 -13.53
N SER A 228 -4.33 -5.43 -13.37
CA SER A 228 -3.08 -6.03 -13.84
C SER A 228 -2.06 -6.06 -12.72
N ASP A 229 -2.31 -6.96 -11.77
CA ASP A 229 -1.35 -7.38 -10.76
C ASP A 229 -1.08 -8.87 -10.96
N PHE A 230 0.18 -9.24 -11.22
CA PHE A 230 0.57 -10.63 -11.45
C PHE A 230 0.98 -11.36 -10.15
N ARG A 231 1.09 -10.65 -9.03
CA ARG A 231 1.50 -11.24 -7.73
C ARG A 231 0.31 -11.52 -6.84
N PHE A 232 -0.65 -10.60 -6.80
CA PHE A 232 -1.84 -10.70 -5.97
C PHE A 232 -3.06 -11.01 -6.81
N ARG A 233 -3.96 -11.81 -6.24
CA ARG A 233 -5.13 -12.35 -6.95
C ARG A 233 -6.41 -11.59 -6.64
N ALA A 234 -6.49 -10.99 -5.46
CA ALA A 234 -7.65 -10.25 -4.99
C ALA A 234 -7.24 -8.93 -4.38
N HIS A 235 -8.09 -7.92 -4.52
CA HIS A 235 -7.85 -6.58 -3.98
C HIS A 235 -9.05 -6.08 -3.16
N GLU A 236 -8.78 -5.18 -2.21
CA GLU A 236 -9.78 -4.42 -1.44
C GLU A 236 -9.32 -2.96 -1.39
N LEU A 237 -10.18 -2.04 -1.80
CA LEU A 237 -9.87 -0.62 -1.89
C LEU A 237 -9.83 0.00 -0.50
N ILE A 238 -8.79 0.80 -0.22
CA ILE A 238 -8.59 1.50 1.07
C ILE A 238 -8.94 2.98 0.93
N HIS A 239 -8.28 3.68 -0.01
CA HIS A 239 -8.54 5.08 -0.37
C HIS A 239 -7.98 5.38 -1.77
N ALA A 240 -8.31 6.56 -2.28
CA ALA A 240 -7.77 7.12 -3.51
C ALA A 240 -6.60 8.06 -3.20
N VAL A 241 -5.62 8.14 -4.09
CA VAL A 241 -4.46 9.03 -3.95
C VAL A 241 -3.73 9.20 -5.29
N ASP A 242 -3.41 10.43 -5.69
CA ASP A 242 -2.55 10.72 -6.85
C ASP A 242 -1.09 10.35 -6.54
N ALA A 243 -0.78 9.06 -6.71
CA ALA A 243 0.49 8.47 -6.28
C ALA A 243 1.66 8.74 -7.25
N ASN A 244 1.37 9.18 -8.48
CA ASN A 244 2.37 9.46 -9.51
C ASN A 244 2.45 10.96 -9.87
N GLY A 245 1.55 11.80 -9.36
CA GLY A 245 1.51 13.24 -9.56
C GLY A 245 0.92 13.69 -10.91
N ASP A 246 0.16 12.82 -11.59
CA ASP A 246 -0.43 13.11 -12.90
C ASP A 246 -1.81 13.80 -12.83
N GLY A 247 -2.33 14.04 -11.62
CA GLY A 247 -3.62 14.66 -11.36
C GLY A 247 -4.81 13.69 -11.44
N ILE A 248 -4.56 12.40 -11.60
CA ILE A 248 -5.55 11.33 -11.53
C ILE A 248 -5.27 10.50 -10.28
N ASP A 249 -6.30 10.29 -9.47
CA ASP A 249 -6.14 9.43 -8.31
C ASP A 249 -5.88 7.97 -8.72
N ASP A 250 -4.89 7.37 -8.07
CA ASP A 250 -4.63 5.94 -8.07
C ASP A 250 -5.33 5.25 -6.90
N LEU A 251 -5.25 3.92 -6.83
CA LEU A 251 -5.95 3.12 -5.83
C LEU A 251 -4.98 2.51 -4.82
N ALA A 252 -5.07 2.95 -3.57
CA ALA A 252 -4.45 2.23 -2.46
C ALA A 252 -5.30 1.01 -2.09
N THR A 253 -4.68 -0.17 -2.08
CA THR A 253 -5.38 -1.43 -1.85
C THR A 253 -4.70 -2.34 -0.84
N LYS A 254 -5.53 -3.16 -0.21
CA LYS A 254 -5.18 -4.40 0.45
C LYS A 254 -5.21 -5.50 -0.61
N ALA A 255 -4.05 -6.07 -0.95
CA ALA A 255 -3.95 -7.14 -1.94
C ALA A 255 -3.64 -8.49 -1.29
N THR A 256 -4.23 -9.58 -1.80
CA THR A 256 -4.15 -10.92 -1.20
C THR A 256 -3.84 -11.98 -2.25
N THR A 257 -3.08 -12.99 -1.85
CA THR A 257 -2.88 -14.28 -2.53
C THR A 257 -2.96 -15.40 -1.48
N GLU A 258 -2.92 -16.65 -1.90
CA GLU A 258 -3.20 -17.82 -1.04
C GLU A 258 -2.34 -17.87 0.24
N HIS A 259 -1.09 -17.41 0.16
CA HIS A 259 -0.13 -17.49 1.27
C HIS A 259 0.47 -16.15 1.66
N ALA A 260 -0.07 -15.03 1.16
CA ALA A 260 0.46 -13.71 1.48
C ALA A 260 -0.59 -12.60 1.28
N GLY A 261 -0.41 -11.52 2.03
CA GLY A 261 -1.07 -10.24 1.77
C GLY A 261 -0.04 -9.12 1.70
N ALA A 262 -0.36 -8.04 1.00
CA ALA A 262 0.39 -6.80 1.08
C ALA A 262 -0.51 -5.57 0.93
N THR A 263 0.01 -4.41 1.30
CA THR A 263 -0.53 -3.13 0.81
C THR A 263 0.09 -2.79 -0.54
N THR A 264 -0.73 -2.31 -1.48
CA THR A 264 -0.30 -1.99 -2.84
C THR A 264 -0.92 -0.68 -3.32
N ILE A 265 -0.29 -0.07 -4.31
CA ILE A 265 -0.86 1.02 -5.10
C ILE A 265 -1.09 0.50 -6.52
N LEU A 266 -2.31 0.66 -7.03
CA LEU A 266 -2.65 0.38 -8.42
C LEU A 266 -2.75 1.71 -9.18
N ALA A 267 -1.78 1.96 -10.07
CA ALA A 267 -1.78 3.12 -10.95
C ALA A 267 -2.83 2.97 -12.06
N LEU A 268 -3.61 4.02 -12.30
CA LEU A 268 -4.66 4.03 -13.31
C LEU A 268 -4.15 4.52 -14.67
N ASP A 269 -4.41 3.71 -15.69
CA ASP A 269 -4.32 4.13 -17.09
C ASP A 269 -5.74 4.18 -17.66
N LEU A 270 -6.33 5.38 -17.66
CA LEU A 270 -7.70 5.58 -18.12
C LEU A 270 -7.84 5.35 -19.64
N LYS A 271 -6.78 5.57 -20.42
CA LYS A 271 -6.79 5.36 -21.87
C LYS A 271 -6.79 3.86 -22.18
N ALA A 272 -5.93 3.08 -21.51
CA ALA A 272 -5.87 1.63 -21.66
C ALA A 272 -6.94 0.90 -20.83
N ARG A 273 -7.76 1.62 -20.04
CA ARG A 273 -8.77 1.10 -19.12
C ARG A 273 -8.21 0.01 -18.20
N LYS A 274 -7.10 0.34 -17.55
CA LYS A 274 -6.30 -0.60 -16.79
C LYS A 274 -5.88 0.00 -15.45
N ALA A 275 -5.84 -0.84 -14.42
CA ALA A 275 -5.22 -0.54 -13.14
C ALA A 275 -4.02 -1.48 -12.97
N SER A 276 -2.79 -0.94 -12.98
CA SER A 276 -1.56 -1.74 -12.92
C SER A 276 -0.88 -1.52 -11.59
N ARG A 277 -0.31 -2.55 -10.98
CA ARG A 277 0.45 -2.35 -9.74
C ARG A 277 1.65 -1.43 -9.99
N LEU A 278 1.66 -0.29 -9.30
CA LEU A 278 2.78 0.63 -9.25
C LEU A 278 3.84 0.13 -8.27
N THR A 279 3.43 -0.13 -7.03
CA THR A 279 4.31 -0.61 -5.97
C THR A 279 3.54 -1.47 -4.96
N ALA A 280 4.28 -2.24 -4.16
CA ALA A 280 3.76 -3.08 -3.09
C ALA A 280 4.79 -3.25 -1.97
N GLY A 281 4.28 -3.41 -0.75
CA GLY A 281 5.09 -3.54 0.45
C GLY A 281 4.20 -3.78 1.66
N PHE A 282 4.84 -4.05 2.80
CA PHE A 282 4.20 -4.44 4.08
C PHE A 282 3.19 -5.59 3.98
N ALA A 283 3.51 -6.72 4.61
CA ALA A 283 2.51 -7.76 4.82
C ALA A 283 1.32 -7.24 5.65
N TRP A 284 0.17 -7.91 5.55
CA TRP A 284 -1.00 -7.57 6.38
C TRP A 284 -0.69 -7.87 7.85
N GLU A 285 -1.27 -7.06 8.74
CA GLU A 285 -1.08 -7.17 10.19
C GLU A 285 -1.97 -8.25 10.83
N ASP A 286 -2.97 -8.76 10.10
CA ASP A 286 -3.93 -9.74 10.63
C ASP A 286 -3.64 -11.15 10.10
N GLN A 287 -2.99 -11.96 10.94
CA GLN A 287 -3.27 -13.39 11.05
C GLN A 287 -3.89 -13.65 12.42
#